data_AF-R6YB75-F1
#
_entry.id   AF-R6YB75-F1
#
_cell.length_a   1.000
_cell.length_b   1.000
_cell.length_c   1.000
_cell.angle_alpha   90.00
_cell.angle_beta   90.00
_cell.angle_gamma   90.00
#
_symmetry.space_group_name_H-M   'P 1'
#
loop_
_entity.id
_entity.type
_entity.pdbx_description
1 polymer ?
#
loop_
_entity_poly.entity_id
_entity_poly.type
_entity_poly.pdbx_seq_one_letter_code
_entity_poly.pdbx_strand_id
1 'polypeptide(L)'
;MAEMNIKQIIDRLNAEFTGDTRKLVFWYDDNGEFVEDMQNVELENAKVYFLQADNQFATKLFLERQDTTTNYLIYAPFPKPDVRDNHLEDTLL
;
A
#
# COMPACT_ATOMS: atom_id res chain seq x y z
N MET A 1 12.82 19.96 -2.90
CA MET A 1 13.39 19.17 -1.77
C MET A 1 12.55 17.93 -1.45
N ALA A 2 11.27 17.84 -1.85
CA ALA A 2 10.44 16.64 -1.67
C ALA A 2 10.72 15.50 -2.66
N GLU A 3 11.07 15.81 -3.93
CA GLU A 3 11.37 14.80 -4.97
C GLU A 3 12.46 13.80 -4.57
N MET A 4 13.42 14.20 -3.74
CA MET A 4 14.51 13.33 -3.31
C MET A 4 14.05 12.29 -2.26
N ASN A 5 12.94 12.53 -1.57
CA ASN A 5 12.38 11.62 -0.56
C ASN A 5 11.57 10.49 -1.22
N ILE A 6 10.70 10.80 -2.19
CA ILE A 6 9.84 9.78 -2.80
C ILE A 6 10.64 8.72 -3.54
N LYS A 7 11.65 9.13 -4.32
CA LYS A 7 12.49 8.18 -5.07
C LYS A 7 13.17 7.16 -4.14
N GLN A 8 13.67 7.60 -2.98
CA GLN A 8 14.29 6.70 -1.99
C GLN A 8 13.26 5.75 -1.36
N ILE A 9 12.02 6.21 -1.16
CA ILE A 9 10.92 5.37 -0.68
C ILE A 9 10.61 4.30 -1.74
N ILE A 10 10.50 4.68 -3.02
CA ILE A 10 10.26 3.74 -4.12
C ILE A 10 11.38 2.71 -4.25
N ASP A 11 12.64 3.13 -4.20
CA ASP A 11 13.78 2.21 -4.25
C ASP A 11 13.73 1.19 -3.10
N ARG A 12 13.38 1.62 -1.89
CA ARG A 12 13.17 0.72 -0.74
C ARG A 12 11.99 -0.21 -0.95
N LEU A 13 10.85 0.29 -1.43
CA LEU A 13 9.67 -0.51 -1.70
C LEU A 13 9.98 -1.59 -2.74
N ASN A 14 10.65 -1.24 -3.84
CA ASN A 14 11.06 -2.21 -4.86
C ASN A 14 11.99 -3.28 -4.27
N ALA A 15 12.93 -2.90 -3.41
CA ALA A 15 13.77 -3.85 -2.68
C ALA A 15 12.95 -4.74 -1.73
N GLU A 16 11.97 -4.19 -1.02
CA GLU A 16 11.07 -4.97 -0.17
C GLU A 16 10.25 -5.96 -0.98
N PHE A 17 9.76 -5.60 -2.18
CA PHE A 17 9.01 -6.51 -3.03
C PHE A 17 9.87 -7.56 -3.76
N THR A 18 11.18 -7.61 -3.51
CA THR A 18 12.01 -8.71 -4.00
C THR A 18 11.79 -10.00 -3.21
N GLY A 19 11.83 -11.13 -3.92
CA GLY A 19 11.70 -12.49 -3.38
C GLY A 19 10.53 -13.28 -3.96
N ASP A 20 10.48 -14.57 -3.63
CA ASP A 20 9.46 -15.52 -4.16
C ASP A 20 8.15 -15.53 -3.35
N THR A 21 8.10 -14.79 -2.23
CA THR A 21 6.93 -14.74 -1.36
C THR A 21 6.10 -13.50 -1.64
N ARG A 22 4.77 -13.69 -1.67
CA ARG A 22 3.84 -12.58 -1.82
C ARG A 22 3.96 -11.62 -0.64
N LYS A 23 4.10 -10.33 -0.92
CA LYS A 23 4.19 -9.26 0.07
C LYS A 23 3.10 -8.22 -0.13
N LEU A 24 2.48 -7.84 0.98
CA LEU A 24 1.49 -6.78 1.06
C LEU A 24 2.03 -5.72 2.02
N VAL A 25 2.41 -4.55 1.49
CA VAL A 25 2.94 -3.46 2.29
C VAL A 25 1.84 -2.42 2.46
N PHE A 26 1.51 -2.08 3.70
CA PHE A 26 0.54 -1.03 4.00
C PHE A 26 1.27 0.25 4.36
N TRP A 27 0.96 1.32 3.64
CA TRP A 27 1.52 2.64 3.88
C TRP A 27 0.38 3.63 4.12
N TYR A 28 0.28 4.09 5.36
CA TYR A 28 -0.59 5.18 5.77
C TYR A 28 0.19 6.50 5.72
N ASP A 29 -0.29 7.42 4.91
CA ASP A 29 0.23 8.78 4.78
C ASP A 29 -0.77 9.72 5.44
N ASP A 30 -0.53 10.01 6.71
CA ASP A 30 -1.45 10.75 7.59
C ASP A 30 -1.89 12.10 7.01
N ASN A 31 -1.01 12.78 6.26
CA ASN A 31 -1.28 14.09 5.66
C ASN A 31 -1.60 14.01 4.16
N GLY A 32 -1.52 12.83 3.54
CA GLY A 32 -1.68 12.67 2.09
C GLY A 32 -0.64 13.47 1.28
N GLU A 33 0.53 13.74 1.86
CA GLU A 33 1.57 14.58 1.24
C GLU A 33 2.14 13.97 -0.04
N PHE A 34 2.02 12.65 -0.22
CA PHE A 34 2.56 11.92 -1.37
C PHE A 34 1.50 11.49 -2.38
N VAL A 35 0.24 11.92 -2.24
CA VAL A 35 -0.86 11.43 -3.10
C VAL A 35 -0.64 11.74 -4.58
N GLU A 36 -0.13 12.93 -4.89
CA GLU A 36 0.15 13.35 -6.27
C GLU A 36 1.34 12.59 -6.87
N ASP A 37 2.39 12.37 -6.06
CA ASP A 37 3.54 11.58 -6.48
C ASP A 37 3.15 10.13 -6.74
N MET A 38 2.42 9.51 -5.80
CA MET A 38 2.03 8.10 -5.86
C MET A 38 1.11 7.77 -7.03
N GLN A 39 0.38 8.75 -7.58
CA GLN A 39 -0.45 8.54 -8.77
C GLN A 39 0.38 8.18 -10.02
N ASN A 40 1.65 8.61 -10.06
CA ASN A 40 2.55 8.39 -11.18
C ASN A 40 3.64 7.34 -10.87
N VAL A 41 3.61 6.75 -9.67
CA VAL A 41 4.57 5.74 -9.25
C VAL A 41 4.20 4.39 -9.86
N GLU A 42 5.16 3.80 -10.56
CA GLU A 42 5.14 2.39 -10.95
C GLU A 42 6.23 1.64 -10.18
N LEU A 43 5.83 0.53 -9.55
CA LEU A 43 6.74 -0.37 -8.85
C LEU A 43 7.10 -1.54 -9.79
N GLU A 44 8.31 -2.06 -9.66
CA GLU A 44 8.81 -3.12 -10.57
C GLU A 44 8.21 -4.49 -10.24
N ASN A 45 8.08 -4.81 -8.95
CA ASN A 45 7.67 -6.12 -8.46
C ASN A 45 6.36 -6.09 -7.67
N ALA A 46 5.61 -4.99 -7.75
CA ALA A 46 4.33 -4.81 -7.05
C ALA A 46 3.41 -3.86 -7.81
N LYS A 47 2.13 -3.84 -7.42
CA LYS A 47 1.17 -2.84 -7.87
C LYS A 47 0.82 -1.89 -6.74
N VAL A 48 0.64 -0.62 -7.06
CA VAL A 48 0.09 0.36 -6.12
C VAL A 48 -1.43 0.24 -6.10
N TYR A 49 -1.99 0.02 -4.92
CA TYR A 49 -3.43 0.01 -4.66
C TYR A 49 -3.77 1.17 -3.74
N PHE A 50 -4.56 2.12 -4.24
CA PHE A 50 -5.05 3.24 -3.44
C PHE A 50 -6.22 2.78 -2.57
N LEU A 51 -6.00 2.73 -1.27
CA LEU A 51 -7.03 2.45 -0.29
C LEU A 51 -7.97 3.65 -0.17
N GLN A 52 -9.26 3.40 0.00
CA GLN A 52 -10.25 4.41 0.36
C GLN A 52 -10.75 4.12 1.78
N ALA A 53 -11.08 5.15 2.54
CA ALA A 53 -11.44 4.98 3.95
C ALA A 53 -12.66 4.06 4.15
N ASP A 54 -13.57 4.02 3.17
CA ASP A 54 -14.84 3.30 3.16
C ASP A 54 -14.80 1.95 2.42
N ASN A 55 -13.67 1.57 1.81
CA ASN A 55 -13.58 0.37 0.97
C ASN A 55 -12.75 -0.78 1.55
N GLN A 56 -12.35 -0.68 2.82
CA GLN A 56 -11.47 -1.65 3.50
C GLN A 56 -11.92 -3.11 3.35
N PHE A 57 -13.22 -3.38 3.51
CA PHE A 57 -13.76 -4.74 3.34
C PHE A 57 -13.63 -5.25 1.91
N ALA A 58 -13.92 -4.39 0.92
CA ALA A 58 -13.77 -4.75 -0.49
C ALA A 58 -12.30 -4.99 -0.84
N THR A 59 -11.39 -4.17 -0.32
CA THR A 59 -9.95 -4.36 -0.46
C THR A 59 -9.49 -5.69 0.15
N LYS A 60 -9.97 -6.02 1.36
CA LYS A 60 -9.67 -7.31 1.99
C LYS A 60 -10.13 -8.48 1.13
N LEU A 61 -11.37 -8.44 0.65
CA LEU A 61 -11.92 -9.47 -0.23
C LEU A 61 -11.10 -9.60 -1.52
N PHE A 62 -10.69 -8.48 -2.10
CA PHE A 62 -9.86 -8.46 -3.29
C PHE A 62 -8.50 -9.14 -3.05
N LEU A 63 -7.78 -8.74 -2.00
CA LEU A 63 -6.44 -9.24 -1.68
C LEU A 63 -6.44 -10.70 -1.20
N GLU A 64 -7.52 -11.17 -0.57
CA GLU A 64 -7.60 -12.53 -0.02
C GLU A 64 -8.28 -13.54 -0.95
N ARG A 65 -9.15 -13.09 -1.86
CA ARG A 65 -9.97 -13.99 -2.70
C ARG A 65 -9.83 -13.77 -4.20
N GLN A 66 -9.52 -12.56 -4.66
CA GLN A 66 -9.50 -12.25 -6.09
C GLN A 66 -8.08 -12.27 -6.65
N ASP A 67 -7.15 -11.54 -6.04
CA ASP A 67 -5.74 -11.57 -6.41
C ASP A 67 -4.90 -11.97 -5.20
N THR A 68 -4.52 -13.25 -5.18
CA THR A 68 -3.76 -13.86 -4.09
C THR A 68 -2.30 -14.09 -4.45
N THR A 69 -1.84 -13.61 -5.61
CA THR A 69 -0.49 -13.88 -6.13
C THR A 69 0.32 -12.63 -6.34
N THR A 70 -0.33 -11.50 -6.64
CA THR A 70 0.37 -10.24 -6.90
C THR A 70 0.78 -9.56 -5.59
N ASN A 71 1.97 -8.98 -5.59
CA ASN A 71 2.43 -8.09 -4.53
C ASN A 71 1.74 -6.73 -4.63
N TYR A 72 1.38 -6.16 -3.49
CA TYR A 72 0.73 -4.85 -3.46
C TYR A 72 1.37 -3.93 -2.44
N LEU A 73 1.49 -2.66 -2.84
CA LEU A 73 1.60 -1.54 -1.93
C LEU A 73 0.20 -0.94 -1.76
N ILE A 74 -0.36 -1.10 -0.57
CA ILE A 74 -1.64 -0.52 -0.19
C ILE A 74 -1.36 0.87 0.37
N TYR A 75 -1.56 1.90 -0.44
CA TYR A 75 -1.32 3.29 -0.07
C TYR A 75 -2.63 3.96 0.37
N ALA A 76 -2.63 4.52 1.57
CA ALA A 76 -3.76 5.20 2.17
C ALA A 76 -3.39 6.68 2.41
N PRO A 77 -3.92 7.64 1.64
CA PRO A 77 -3.67 9.07 1.81
C PRO A 77 -4.49 9.66 2.98
N PHE A 78 -4.51 8.95 4.10
CA PHE A 78 -5.21 9.31 5.31
C PHE A 78 -4.62 8.53 6.50
N PRO A 79 -4.80 9.02 7.74
CA PRO A 79 -4.22 8.37 8.90
C PRO A 79 -4.78 6.97 9.11
N LYS A 80 -3.94 6.10 9.66
CA LYS A 80 -4.35 4.74 10.02
C LYS A 80 -5.59 4.80 10.94
N PRO A 81 -6.70 4.15 10.58
CA PRO A 81 -7.89 4.11 11.44
C PRO A 81 -7.57 3.38 12.76
N ASP A 82 -8.38 3.65 13.79
CA ASP A 82 -8.28 2.91 15.06
C ASP A 82 -8.41 1.40 14.80
N VAL A 83 -7.67 0.58 15.54
CA VAL A 83 -7.66 -0.89 15.39
C VAL A 83 -9.07 -1.47 15.40
N ARG A 84 -9.98 -0.88 16.19
CA ARG A 84 -11.38 -1.32 16.29
C ARG A 84 -12.16 -1.15 14.98
N ASP A 85 -11.76 -0.18 14.16
CA ASP A 85 -12.38 0.17 12.88
C ASP A 85 -11.53 -0.27 11.67
N ASN A 86 -10.32 -0.80 11.90
CA ASN A 86 -9.41 -1.24 10.85
C ASN A 86 -9.64 -2.71 10.50
N HIS A 87 -10.54 -2.97 9.56
CA HIS A 87 -10.83 -4.33 9.08
C HIS A 87 -9.66 -5.00 8.34
N LEU A 88 -8.61 -4.25 8.00
CA LEU A 88 -7.42 -4.74 7.33
C LEU A 88 -6.31 -5.14 8.31
N GLU A 89 -6.46 -4.80 9.60
CA GLU A 89 -5.47 -5.12 10.64
C GLU A 89 -5.23 -6.63 10.73
N ASP A 90 -6.28 -7.43 10.61
CA ASP A 90 -6.22 -8.90 10.67
C ASP A 90 -5.52 -9.54 9.46
N THR A 91 -5.30 -8.79 8.37
CA THR A 91 -4.61 -9.25 7.16
C THR A 91 -3.09 -9.02 7.23
N LEU A 92 -2.62 -8.28 8.24
CA LEU A 92 -1.19 -8.10 8.55
C LEU A 92 -0.67 -9.36 9.28
N LEU A 93 -0.26 -10.38 8.52
CA LEU A 93 0.39 -11.59 9.03
C LEU A 93 1.90 -11.56 8.82
#